data_AF-A0A355GYV4-F1
#
_entry.id   AF-A0A355GYV4-F1
#
_cell.length_a   1.000
_cell.length_b   1.000
_cell.length_c   1.000
_cell.angle_alpha   90.00
_cell.angle_beta   90.00
_cell.angle_gamma   90.00
#
_symmetry.space_group_name_H-M   'P 1'
#
loop_
_entity.id
_entity.type
_entity.pdbx_description
1 polymer ?
#
loop_
_entity_poly.entity_id
_entity_poly.type
_entity_poly.pdbx_seq_one_letter_code
_entity_poly.pdbx_strand_id
1 'polypeptide(L)'
;MHLYDNIPAQLRSRPNWVAWGIRDAPLKAPFHPASLLSGRPSPAKAGIRETWDRYEAAAECIRRGLACGIGYEFDGGVYGVDLDHVIDEAGTLTPQAQEIVGKLGSYTEVSPSATGLHIFVLAPGADITRHRKKDYFLEIYSTGRYFTVTGNVMGGLKPIATRTAELQAVHDKFLLPDPEQRVIRLPAADPVPSAAQDRFLHTGLERDKVFRELWNGERRHGNESADDIALMNKLAYWCNADPDAIIRAFLSSPYHAQKDEAHRRKCQRSDYL
;
A
#
# COMPACT_ATOMS: atom_id res chain seq x y z
N MET A 1 3.35 -26.64 -3.46
CA MET A 1 4.66 -27.28 -3.20
C MET A 1 5.51 -26.24 -2.49
N HIS A 2 5.86 -26.45 -1.23
CA HIS A 2 6.67 -25.49 -0.48
C HIS A 2 8.14 -25.80 -0.67
N LEU A 3 8.94 -24.81 -1.05
CA LEU A 3 10.35 -24.97 -1.38
C LEU A 3 11.20 -24.49 -0.20
N TYR A 4 10.93 -25.00 1.00
CA TYR A 4 11.49 -24.46 2.24
C TYR A 4 13.02 -24.63 2.37
N ASP A 5 13.65 -25.48 1.57
CA ASP A 5 15.11 -25.59 1.48
C ASP A 5 15.76 -24.29 0.96
N ASN A 6 15.00 -23.50 0.20
CA ASN A 6 15.44 -22.21 -0.30
C ASN A 6 15.36 -21.08 0.75
N ILE A 7 14.79 -21.33 1.92
CA ILE A 7 14.71 -20.30 2.97
C ILE A 7 16.12 -20.05 3.52
N PRO A 8 16.61 -18.80 3.52
CA PRO A 8 17.95 -18.47 4.01
C PRO A 8 18.16 -18.94 5.45
N ALA A 9 19.34 -19.50 5.72
CA ALA A 9 19.74 -19.95 7.05
C ALA A 9 19.61 -18.84 8.11
N GLN A 10 19.79 -17.58 7.69
CA GLN A 10 19.64 -16.37 8.52
C GLN A 10 18.23 -16.21 9.13
N LEU A 11 17.17 -16.66 8.44
CA LEU A 11 15.82 -16.70 9.00
C LEU A 11 15.61 -17.99 9.81
N ARG A 12 16.06 -19.13 9.28
CA ARG A 12 15.85 -20.44 9.92
C ARG A 12 16.49 -20.53 11.30
N SER A 13 17.60 -19.82 11.53
CA SER A 13 18.30 -19.81 12.82
C SER A 13 17.57 -19.04 13.93
N ARG A 14 16.46 -18.35 13.64
CA ARG A 14 15.71 -17.55 14.62
C ARG A 14 14.40 -18.25 15.04
N PRO A 15 13.99 -18.16 16.32
CA PRO A 15 12.75 -18.77 16.82
C PRO A 15 11.52 -17.88 16.57
N ASN A 16 11.36 -17.42 15.33
CA ASN A 16 10.31 -16.47 14.94
C ASN A 16 9.23 -17.13 14.06
N TRP A 17 9.09 -18.46 14.13
CA TRP A 17 8.27 -19.21 13.20
C TRP A 17 6.89 -19.54 13.77
N VAL A 18 5.90 -19.40 12.91
CA VAL A 18 4.50 -19.75 13.14
C VAL A 18 4.00 -20.67 12.03
N ALA A 19 2.88 -21.35 12.25
CA ALA A 19 2.18 -22.12 11.21
C ALA A 19 0.81 -21.51 10.92
N TRP A 20 0.30 -21.65 9.69
CA TRP A 20 -1.00 -21.11 9.28
C TRP A 20 -1.75 -22.07 8.35
N GLY A 21 -3.04 -21.80 8.12
CA GLY A 21 -3.91 -22.65 7.33
C GLY A 21 -4.31 -23.92 8.06
N ILE A 22 -4.70 -23.78 9.33
CA ILE A 22 -5.28 -24.86 10.12
C ILE A 22 -6.73 -25.05 9.65
N ARG A 23 -7.18 -26.31 9.60
CA ARG A 23 -8.59 -26.62 9.30
C ARG A 23 -9.50 -25.92 10.31
N ASP A 24 -10.63 -25.40 9.84
CA ASP A 24 -11.64 -24.72 10.65
C ASP A 24 -11.17 -23.40 11.31
N ALA A 25 -10.03 -22.85 10.87
CA ALA A 25 -9.54 -21.53 11.25
C ALA A 25 -9.50 -20.57 10.04
N PRO A 26 -9.45 -19.24 10.25
CA PRO A 26 -9.22 -18.31 9.16
C PRO A 26 -7.92 -18.65 8.42
N LEU A 27 -7.95 -18.59 7.09
CA LEU A 27 -6.91 -19.16 6.22
C LEU A 27 -5.49 -18.78 6.65
N LYS A 28 -5.22 -17.49 6.90
CA LYS A 28 -3.90 -16.98 7.29
C LYS A 28 -3.82 -16.61 8.78
N ALA A 29 -4.59 -17.26 9.65
CA ALA A 29 -4.42 -17.10 11.10
C ALA A 29 -3.14 -17.83 11.55
N PRO A 30 -2.22 -17.16 12.27
CA PRO A 30 -0.99 -17.80 12.75
C PRO A 30 -1.25 -18.59 14.03
N PHE A 31 -0.62 -19.76 14.15
CA PHE A 31 -0.69 -20.67 15.29
C PHE A 31 0.71 -21.05 15.76
N HIS A 32 0.83 -21.27 17.06
CA HIS A 32 2.07 -21.68 17.71
C HIS A 32 2.43 -23.12 17.32
N PRO A 33 3.58 -23.38 16.66
CA PRO A 33 3.92 -24.72 16.17
C PRO A 33 3.92 -25.83 17.23
N ALA A 34 4.55 -25.65 18.40
CA ALA A 34 4.53 -26.66 19.45
C ALA A 34 3.10 -27.00 19.94
N SER A 35 2.18 -26.03 19.95
CA SER A 35 0.77 -26.25 20.32
C SER A 35 0.06 -27.19 19.33
N LEU A 36 0.37 -27.06 18.03
CA LEU A 36 -0.16 -27.94 16.99
C LEU A 36 0.42 -29.35 17.13
N LEU A 37 1.74 -29.46 17.32
CA LEU A 37 2.44 -30.74 17.45
C LEU A 37 2.01 -31.55 18.68
N SER A 38 1.59 -30.87 19.75
CA SER A 38 1.08 -31.48 20.98
C SER A 38 -0.44 -31.76 20.94
N GLY A 39 -1.12 -31.42 19.84
CA GLY A 39 -2.56 -31.64 19.69
C GLY A 39 -3.44 -30.68 20.49
N ARG A 40 -2.89 -29.56 20.97
CA ARG A 40 -3.63 -28.50 21.68
C ARG A 40 -3.39 -27.15 21.00
N PRO A 41 -4.02 -26.88 19.84
CA PRO A 41 -3.76 -25.68 19.05
C PRO A 41 -4.00 -24.39 19.84
N SER A 42 -3.04 -23.48 19.80
CA SER A 42 -3.15 -22.12 20.34
C SER A 42 -2.71 -21.10 19.30
N PRO A 43 -3.43 -19.97 19.14
CA PRO A 43 -3.02 -18.89 18.24
C PRO A 43 -1.63 -18.36 18.58
N ALA A 44 -0.89 -17.96 17.56
CA ALA A 44 0.31 -17.15 17.71
C ALA A 44 -0.06 -15.67 17.67
N LYS A 45 0.71 -14.83 18.36
CA LYS A 45 0.43 -13.40 18.49
C LYS A 45 1.68 -12.57 18.23
N ALA A 46 1.54 -11.57 17.37
CA ALA A 46 2.57 -10.58 17.13
C ALA A 46 2.98 -9.89 18.45
N GLY A 47 4.29 -9.71 18.63
CA GLY A 47 4.90 -9.19 19.85
C GLY A 47 4.99 -10.17 21.03
N ILE A 48 4.47 -11.40 20.94
CA ILE A 48 4.51 -12.40 22.02
C ILE A 48 5.35 -13.59 21.61
N ARG A 49 6.66 -13.52 21.90
CA ARG A 49 7.69 -14.48 21.44
C ARG A 49 7.42 -15.91 21.88
N GLU A 50 6.76 -16.11 23.02
CA GLU A 50 6.42 -17.40 23.61
C GLU A 50 5.37 -18.17 22.79
N THR A 51 4.70 -17.48 21.87
CA THR A 51 3.74 -18.10 20.94
C THR A 51 4.35 -18.41 19.57
N TRP A 52 5.64 -18.15 19.39
CA TRP A 52 6.42 -18.48 18.21
C TRP A 52 7.36 -19.64 18.52
N ASP A 53 7.97 -20.22 17.50
CA ASP A 53 8.82 -21.40 17.67
C ASP A 53 10.00 -21.39 16.67
N ARG A 54 10.85 -22.41 16.76
CA ARG A 54 11.92 -22.67 15.79
C ARG A 54 11.37 -23.13 14.45
N TYR A 55 12.16 -22.91 13.40
CA TYR A 55 11.84 -23.32 12.03
C TYR A 55 11.45 -24.81 11.94
N GLU A 56 12.18 -25.68 12.63
CA GLU A 56 11.98 -27.14 12.56
C GLU A 56 10.58 -27.54 13.06
N ALA A 57 10.06 -26.86 14.07
CA ALA A 57 8.74 -27.14 14.62
C ALA A 57 7.64 -26.71 13.63
N ALA A 58 7.78 -25.53 13.00
CA ALA A 58 6.86 -25.08 11.97
C ALA A 58 6.90 -25.99 10.73
N ALA A 59 8.09 -26.39 10.29
CA ALA A 59 8.27 -27.32 9.18
C ALA A 59 7.69 -28.72 9.48
N GLU A 60 7.82 -29.21 10.72
CA GLU A 60 7.17 -30.45 11.18
C GLU A 60 5.65 -30.39 11.08
N CYS A 61 5.03 -29.24 11.41
CA CYS A 61 3.59 -29.05 11.28
C CYS A 61 3.13 -29.29 9.83
N ILE A 62 3.88 -28.80 8.85
CA ILE A 62 3.59 -29.03 7.42
C ILE A 62 3.79 -30.49 7.06
N ARG A 63 4.90 -31.10 7.51
CA ARG A 63 5.20 -32.52 7.21
C ARG A 63 4.13 -33.48 7.75
N ARG A 64 3.51 -33.15 8.88
CA ARG A 64 2.40 -33.90 9.48
C ARG A 64 1.02 -33.55 8.92
N GLY A 65 0.93 -32.60 7.98
CA GLY A 65 -0.34 -32.14 7.41
C GLY A 65 -1.22 -31.38 8.41
N LEU A 66 -0.63 -30.78 9.45
CA LEU A 66 -1.35 -30.03 10.48
C LEU A 66 -1.65 -28.58 10.06
N ALA A 67 -0.92 -28.06 9.07
CA ALA A 67 -0.99 -26.68 8.60
C ALA A 67 -0.71 -26.60 7.09
N CYS A 68 -1.25 -25.58 6.42
CA CYS A 68 -1.01 -25.33 5.00
C CYS A 68 0.29 -24.58 4.72
N GLY A 69 0.84 -23.83 5.68
CA GLY A 69 2.08 -23.08 5.46
C GLY A 69 2.73 -22.60 6.74
N ILE A 70 3.96 -22.08 6.61
CA ILE A 70 4.69 -21.45 7.72
C ILE A 70 4.74 -19.93 7.53
N GLY A 71 4.99 -19.22 8.62
CA GLY A 71 5.17 -17.78 8.63
C GLY A 71 6.29 -17.35 9.56
N TYR A 72 6.74 -16.12 9.39
CA TYR A 72 7.83 -15.51 10.15
C TYR A 72 7.34 -14.21 10.80
N GLU A 73 7.43 -14.14 12.12
CA GLU A 73 7.06 -13.00 12.95
C GLU A 73 8.22 -12.00 13.05
N PHE A 74 7.92 -10.71 12.86
CA PHE A 74 8.94 -9.67 12.92
C PHE A 74 9.12 -9.12 14.34
N ASP A 75 10.37 -9.05 14.79
CA ASP A 75 10.76 -8.68 16.15
C ASP A 75 11.73 -7.50 16.23
N GLY A 76 11.89 -6.78 15.12
CA GLY A 76 12.79 -5.64 14.94
C GLY A 76 14.10 -6.00 14.25
N GLY A 77 14.48 -7.28 14.20
CA GLY A 77 15.78 -7.68 13.66
C GLY A 77 15.81 -7.97 12.15
N VAL A 78 14.66 -8.08 11.49
CA VAL A 78 14.48 -8.25 10.04
C VAL A 78 13.29 -7.40 9.61
N TYR A 79 13.38 -6.78 8.44
CA TYR A 79 12.28 -6.06 7.82
C TYR A 79 11.69 -6.91 6.69
N GLY A 80 10.37 -7.03 6.69
CA GLY A 80 9.58 -7.56 5.59
C GLY A 80 9.01 -6.42 4.75
N VAL A 81 9.21 -6.51 3.44
CA VAL A 81 8.59 -5.65 2.43
C VAL A 81 7.59 -6.50 1.65
N ASP A 82 6.31 -6.16 1.73
CA ASP A 82 5.21 -6.83 1.05
C ASP A 82 4.81 -6.04 -0.19
N LEU A 83 4.76 -6.72 -1.33
CA LEU A 83 4.34 -6.16 -2.61
C LEU A 83 3.10 -6.89 -3.12
N ASP A 84 1.95 -6.27 -3.01
CA ASP A 84 0.64 -6.84 -3.36
C ASP A 84 0.30 -6.62 -4.84
N HIS A 85 -0.17 -7.67 -5.51
CA HIS A 85 -0.68 -7.64 -6.89
C HIS A 85 0.29 -7.03 -7.92
N VAL A 86 1.58 -7.33 -7.77
CA VAL A 86 2.66 -6.81 -8.64
C VAL A 86 3.12 -7.78 -9.72
N ILE A 87 2.58 -8.99 -9.77
CA ILE A 87 2.83 -9.99 -10.82
C ILE A 87 1.57 -10.11 -11.69
N ASP A 88 1.72 -9.94 -13.01
CA ASP A 88 0.63 -10.13 -13.96
C ASP A 88 0.43 -11.59 -14.38
N GLU A 89 -0.58 -11.85 -15.23
CA GLU A 89 -0.92 -13.20 -15.71
C GLU A 89 0.21 -13.86 -16.52
N ALA A 90 1.10 -13.07 -17.11
CA ALA A 90 2.27 -13.55 -17.84
C ALA A 90 3.48 -13.81 -16.92
N GLY A 91 3.36 -13.55 -15.61
CA GLY A 91 4.44 -13.67 -14.64
C GLY A 91 5.40 -12.47 -14.65
N THR A 92 5.01 -11.35 -15.27
CA THR A 92 5.83 -10.14 -15.38
C THR A 92 5.58 -9.22 -14.19
N LEU A 93 6.66 -8.66 -13.65
CA LEU A 93 6.59 -7.69 -12.56
C LEU A 93 6.24 -6.29 -13.06
N THR A 94 5.45 -5.55 -12.30
CA THR A 94 5.25 -4.11 -12.55
C THR A 94 6.57 -3.34 -12.49
N PRO A 95 6.72 -2.22 -13.22
CA PRO A 95 7.97 -1.45 -13.21
C PRO A 95 8.42 -1.01 -11.81
N GLN A 96 7.47 -0.65 -10.94
CA GLN A 96 7.75 -0.26 -9.56
C GLN A 96 8.25 -1.44 -8.72
N ALA A 97 7.67 -2.63 -8.89
CA ALA A 97 8.15 -3.83 -8.21
C ALA A 97 9.55 -4.24 -8.71
N GLN A 98 9.82 -4.15 -10.00
CA GLN A 98 11.16 -4.38 -10.56
C GLN A 98 12.19 -3.42 -9.95
N GLU A 99 11.84 -2.14 -9.82
CA GLU A 99 12.70 -1.13 -9.17
C GLU A 99 12.99 -1.51 -7.71
N ILE A 100 11.96 -1.84 -6.92
CA ILE A 100 12.11 -2.18 -5.50
C ILE A 100 12.94 -3.46 -5.33
N VAL A 101 12.63 -4.52 -6.08
CA VAL A 101 13.37 -5.80 -6.03
C VAL A 101 14.82 -5.60 -6.42
N GLY A 102 15.08 -4.83 -7.48
CA GLY A 102 16.43 -4.52 -7.95
C GLY A 102 17.23 -3.73 -6.91
N LYS A 103 16.60 -2.71 -6.32
CA LYS A 103 17.21 -1.80 -5.34
C LYS A 103 17.51 -2.50 -4.00
N LEU A 104 16.59 -3.33 -3.51
CA LEU A 104 16.81 -4.07 -2.27
C LEU A 104 17.74 -5.26 -2.50
N GLY A 105 17.66 -5.96 -3.63
CA GLY A 105 18.63 -6.99 -4.00
C GLY A 105 18.90 -8.02 -2.89
N SER A 106 17.85 -8.47 -2.22
CA SER A 106 17.88 -9.38 -1.06
C SER A 106 16.99 -10.60 -1.32
N TYR A 107 16.90 -11.54 -0.37
CA TYR A 107 15.98 -12.67 -0.45
C TYR A 107 14.56 -12.20 -0.80
N THR A 108 14.04 -12.71 -1.91
CA THR A 108 12.74 -12.37 -2.46
C THR A 108 12.02 -13.65 -2.87
N GLU A 109 10.76 -13.77 -2.45
CA GLU A 109 9.92 -14.91 -2.75
C GLU A 109 8.54 -14.46 -3.23
N VAL A 110 7.90 -15.31 -4.03
CA VAL A 110 6.51 -15.15 -4.45
C VAL A 110 5.59 -15.46 -3.28
N SER A 111 4.64 -14.56 -3.02
CA SER A 111 3.67 -14.70 -1.92
C SER A 111 2.68 -15.86 -2.19
N PRO A 112 1.91 -16.33 -1.19
CA PRO A 112 0.99 -17.45 -1.39
C PRO A 112 -0.10 -17.21 -2.45
N SER A 113 -0.44 -15.96 -2.76
CA SER A 113 -1.43 -15.66 -3.81
C SER A 113 -0.88 -15.81 -5.23
N ALA A 114 0.44 -16.00 -5.37
CA ALA A 114 1.17 -15.99 -6.64
C ALA A 114 1.16 -14.65 -7.41
N THR A 115 0.46 -13.63 -6.90
CA THR A 115 0.34 -12.30 -7.52
C THR A 115 1.24 -11.24 -6.86
N GLY A 116 1.89 -11.58 -5.74
CA GLY A 116 2.70 -10.65 -4.95
C GLY A 116 4.08 -11.21 -4.59
N LEU A 117 4.89 -10.37 -3.94
CA LEU A 117 6.25 -10.72 -3.49
C LEU A 117 6.45 -10.34 -2.03
N HIS A 118 7.22 -11.16 -1.31
CA HIS A 118 7.83 -10.76 -0.04
C HIS A 118 9.34 -10.60 -0.22
N ILE A 119 9.89 -9.51 0.31
CA ILE A 119 11.33 -9.26 0.34
C ILE A 119 11.76 -9.13 1.81
N PHE A 120 12.78 -9.86 2.21
CA PHE A 120 13.32 -9.83 3.57
C PHE A 120 14.69 -9.14 3.56
N VAL A 121 14.87 -8.12 4.39
CA VAL A 121 16.12 -7.33 4.46
C VAL A 121 16.56 -7.08 5.90
N LEU A 122 17.87 -6.89 6.10
CA LEU A 122 18.39 -6.28 7.32
C LEU A 122 18.53 -4.77 7.06
N ALA A 123 18.01 -3.94 7.96
CA ALA A 123 18.08 -2.50 7.81
C ALA A 123 18.27 -1.81 9.18
N PRO A 124 19.40 -2.09 9.88
CA PRO A 124 19.66 -1.47 11.17
C PRO A 124 19.63 0.06 11.02
N GLY A 125 18.81 0.71 11.85
CA GLY A 125 18.67 2.17 11.88
C GLY A 125 17.81 2.77 10.77
N ALA A 126 17.10 1.96 9.96
CA ALA A 126 16.12 2.51 9.01
C ALA A 126 14.90 3.08 9.77
N ASP A 127 14.54 4.31 9.43
CA ASP A 127 13.42 5.05 9.99
C ASP A 127 12.17 4.86 9.13
N ILE A 128 11.41 3.81 9.45
CA ILE A 128 10.15 3.47 8.78
C ILE A 128 9.02 4.16 9.55
N THR A 129 8.79 5.44 9.25
CA THR A 129 7.76 6.26 9.90
C THR A 129 6.35 5.96 9.39
N ARG A 130 6.22 5.35 8.21
CA ARG A 130 4.95 4.92 7.64
C ARG A 130 5.07 3.53 7.03
N HIS A 131 4.29 2.60 7.57
CA HIS A 131 4.30 1.20 7.12
C HIS A 131 3.54 0.97 5.82
N ARG A 132 2.50 1.77 5.53
CA ARG A 132 1.65 1.60 4.34
C ARG A 132 0.89 2.86 3.93
N LYS A 133 0.44 2.88 2.67
CA LYS A 133 -0.61 3.75 2.14
C LYS A 133 -1.89 2.91 1.98
N LYS A 134 -3.05 3.50 2.24
CA LYS A 134 -4.33 2.80 2.05
C LYS A 134 -4.50 2.48 0.56
N ASP A 135 -4.95 1.26 0.26
CA ASP A 135 -5.20 0.77 -1.10
C ASP A 135 -3.95 0.87 -2.01
N TYR A 136 -2.76 0.65 -1.44
CA TYR A 136 -1.48 0.74 -2.14
C TYR A 136 -0.74 -0.60 -2.11
N PHE A 137 0.12 -0.83 -3.12
CA PHE A 137 0.76 -2.12 -3.36
C PHE A 137 1.94 -2.44 -2.42
N LEU A 138 2.40 -1.51 -1.58
CA LEU A 138 3.61 -1.64 -0.77
C LEU A 138 3.30 -1.50 0.73
N GLU A 139 3.70 -2.49 1.52
CA GLU A 139 3.77 -2.41 2.98
C GLU A 139 5.19 -2.76 3.50
N ILE A 140 5.65 -2.12 4.57
CA ILE A 140 6.96 -2.39 5.21
C ILE A 140 6.78 -2.59 6.71
N TYR A 141 7.22 -3.74 7.23
CA TYR A 141 7.13 -4.08 8.66
C TYR A 141 8.45 -4.60 9.21
N SER A 142 8.81 -4.18 10.42
CA SER A 142 9.86 -4.80 11.23
C SER A 142 9.34 -5.36 12.55
N THR A 143 8.10 -5.05 12.92
CA THR A 143 7.42 -5.54 14.12
C THR A 143 5.91 -5.59 13.90
N GLY A 144 5.17 -6.20 14.84
CA GLY A 144 3.71 -6.07 14.92
C GLY A 144 2.92 -6.88 13.88
N ARG A 145 3.60 -7.58 12.96
CA ARG A 145 3.02 -8.50 11.98
C ARG A 145 3.96 -9.68 11.73
N TYR A 146 3.39 -10.71 11.10
CA TYR A 146 4.12 -11.81 10.50
C TYR A 146 3.89 -11.83 8.99
N PHE A 147 4.82 -12.39 8.23
CA PHE A 147 4.59 -12.76 6.84
C PHE A 147 4.49 -14.27 6.69
N THR A 148 3.59 -14.73 5.82
CA THR A 148 3.65 -16.11 5.33
C THR A 148 4.93 -16.31 4.52
N VAL A 149 5.63 -17.42 4.72
CA VAL A 149 6.88 -17.73 4.02
C VAL A 149 6.68 -18.92 3.07
N THR A 150 7.06 -18.78 1.81
CA THR A 150 6.81 -19.80 0.77
C THR A 150 8.07 -20.57 0.37
N GLY A 151 9.24 -19.95 0.44
CA GLY A 151 10.47 -20.49 -0.17
C GLY A 151 10.45 -20.44 -1.71
N ASN A 152 9.41 -19.89 -2.32
CA ASN A 152 9.27 -19.83 -3.77
C ASN A 152 10.04 -18.63 -4.34
N VAL A 153 11.34 -18.82 -4.48
CA VAL A 153 12.29 -17.75 -4.81
C VAL A 153 12.01 -17.13 -6.18
N MET A 154 12.04 -15.80 -6.23
CA MET A 154 11.96 -15.02 -7.47
C MET A 154 13.35 -14.50 -7.87
N GLY A 155 13.77 -14.73 -9.12
CA GLY A 155 15.00 -14.13 -9.66
C GLY A 155 16.31 -14.69 -9.09
N GLY A 156 16.29 -15.93 -8.60
CA GLY A 156 17.45 -16.66 -8.07
C GLY A 156 17.64 -16.53 -6.56
N LEU A 157 18.23 -17.55 -5.94
CA LEU A 157 18.40 -17.62 -4.49
C LEU A 157 19.45 -16.62 -4.02
N LYS A 158 19.01 -15.61 -3.25
CA LYS A 158 19.86 -14.60 -2.61
C LYS A 158 19.80 -14.75 -1.09
N PRO A 159 20.91 -14.48 -0.36
CA PRO A 159 20.86 -14.36 1.08
C PRO A 159 20.06 -13.11 1.50
N ILE A 160 19.76 -12.98 2.79
CA ILE A 160 19.26 -11.72 3.32
C ILE A 160 20.42 -10.72 3.39
N ALA A 161 20.28 -9.60 2.70
CA ALA A 161 21.27 -8.54 2.63
C ALA A 161 20.96 -7.38 3.60
N THR A 162 22.02 -6.68 4.02
CA THR A 162 21.90 -5.40 4.74
C THR A 162 21.71 -4.26 3.74
N ARG A 163 20.61 -3.52 3.87
CA ARG A 163 20.09 -2.56 2.88
C ARG A 163 19.44 -1.34 3.54
N THR A 164 20.05 -0.80 4.59
CA THR A 164 19.48 0.32 5.36
C THR A 164 19.16 1.52 4.47
N ALA A 165 20.13 2.01 3.69
CA ALA A 165 19.94 3.20 2.86
C ALA A 165 18.96 2.94 1.70
N GLU A 166 19.00 1.74 1.12
CA GLU A 166 18.11 1.36 0.03
C GLU A 166 16.67 1.20 0.50
N LEU A 167 16.45 0.59 1.67
CA LEU A 167 15.13 0.46 2.28
C LEU A 167 14.58 1.83 2.66
N GLN A 168 15.40 2.72 3.24
CA GLN A 168 14.99 4.10 3.53
C GLN A 168 14.55 4.83 2.26
N ALA A 169 15.35 4.72 1.18
CA ALA A 169 15.02 5.37 -0.07
C ALA A 169 13.78 4.78 -0.77
N VAL A 170 13.48 3.49 -0.56
CA VAL A 170 12.21 2.89 -0.99
C VAL A 170 11.06 3.44 -0.15
N HIS A 171 11.19 3.46 1.18
CA HIS A 171 10.19 4.02 2.08
C HIS A 171 9.87 5.48 1.73
N ASP A 172 10.88 6.33 1.61
CA ASP A 172 10.70 7.76 1.37
C ASP A 172 10.03 8.02 0.03
N LYS A 173 10.47 7.33 -1.03
CA LYS A 173 9.89 7.47 -2.37
C LYS A 173 8.44 7.02 -2.44
N PHE A 174 8.13 5.85 -1.87
CA PHE A 174 6.85 5.19 -2.13
C PHE A 174 5.81 5.42 -1.03
N LEU A 175 6.21 5.70 0.21
CA LEU A 175 5.31 5.78 1.37
C LEU A 175 5.20 7.18 1.97
N LEU A 176 6.19 8.05 1.78
CA LEU A 176 6.03 9.45 2.15
C LEU A 176 5.26 10.25 1.08
N PRO A 177 4.65 11.37 1.45
CA PRO A 177 4.18 12.36 0.47
C PRO A 177 5.39 12.94 -0.28
N ASP A 178 5.21 13.30 -1.55
CA ASP A 178 6.24 14.06 -2.26
C ASP A 178 6.54 15.37 -1.50
N PRO A 179 7.81 15.79 -1.41
CA PRO A 179 8.18 17.04 -0.75
C PRO A 179 7.45 18.28 -1.33
N GLU A 180 6.94 18.20 -2.57
CA GLU A 180 6.14 19.24 -3.22
C GLU A 180 4.64 19.24 -2.83
N GLN A 181 4.17 18.25 -2.05
CA GLN A 181 2.87 18.32 -1.36
C GLN A 181 2.99 18.91 0.04
N ARG A 182 3.99 19.77 0.30
CA ARG A 182 3.71 20.89 1.20
C ARG A 182 2.63 21.71 0.51
N VAL A 183 1.39 21.58 0.98
CA VAL A 183 0.34 22.57 0.72
C VAL A 183 1.00 23.92 0.97
N ILE A 184 1.35 24.63 -0.10
CA ILE A 184 1.63 26.05 -0.01
C ILE A 184 0.28 26.58 0.42
N ARG A 185 0.08 26.79 1.73
CA ARG A 185 -0.87 27.78 2.18
C ARG A 185 -0.33 29.07 1.60
N LEU A 186 -0.77 29.39 0.38
CA LEU A 186 -0.74 30.75 -0.09
C LEU A 186 -1.43 31.53 1.04
N PRO A 187 -0.84 32.64 1.52
CA PRO A 187 -1.56 33.51 2.43
C PRO A 187 -2.94 33.74 1.82
N ALA A 188 -3.99 33.58 2.64
CA ALA A 188 -5.35 33.82 2.20
C ALA A 188 -5.35 35.15 1.46
N ALA A 189 -5.65 35.12 0.16
CA ALA A 189 -5.80 36.36 -0.57
C ALA A 189 -6.88 37.17 0.16
N ASP A 190 -6.65 38.47 0.32
CA ASP A 190 -7.67 39.35 0.88
C ASP A 190 -9.01 39.08 0.16
N PRO A 191 -10.15 39.08 0.88
CA PRO A 191 -11.45 38.79 0.30
C PRO A 191 -11.67 39.67 -0.94
N VAL A 192 -11.62 39.05 -2.11
CA VAL A 192 -11.92 39.74 -3.36
C VAL A 192 -13.44 39.95 -3.40
N PRO A 193 -13.95 41.17 -3.70
CA PRO A 193 -15.39 41.41 -3.82
C PRO A 193 -16.03 40.42 -4.79
N SER A 194 -17.22 39.87 -4.49
CA SER A 194 -17.82 38.77 -5.28
C SER A 194 -17.96 39.08 -6.78
N ALA A 195 -18.13 40.35 -7.15
CA ALA A 195 -18.18 40.81 -8.54
C ALA A 195 -16.88 40.56 -9.34
N ALA A 196 -15.74 40.41 -8.67
CA ALA A 196 -14.47 40.04 -9.31
C ALA A 196 -14.25 38.52 -9.34
N GLN A 197 -14.91 37.73 -8.47
CA GLN A 197 -14.87 36.26 -8.52
C GLN A 197 -15.55 35.71 -9.78
N ASP A 198 -16.72 36.26 -10.15
CA ASP A 198 -17.44 35.89 -11.37
C ASP A 198 -16.62 36.19 -12.64
N ARG A 199 -15.78 37.23 -12.60
CA ARG A 199 -14.90 37.59 -13.72
C ARG A 199 -13.80 36.56 -13.95
N PHE A 200 -13.22 35.99 -12.89
CA PHE A 200 -12.15 34.99 -13.05
C PHE A 200 -12.69 33.67 -13.60
N LEU A 201 -13.85 33.22 -13.11
CA LEU A 201 -14.55 32.05 -13.64
C LEU A 201 -14.87 32.22 -15.13
N HIS A 202 -15.48 33.35 -15.50
CA HIS A 202 -15.82 33.65 -16.90
C HIS A 202 -14.58 33.71 -17.79
N THR A 203 -13.53 34.40 -17.34
CA THR A 203 -12.25 34.49 -18.05
C THR A 203 -11.63 33.11 -18.26
N GLY A 204 -11.71 32.24 -17.26
CA GLY A 204 -11.24 30.86 -17.36
C GLY A 204 -12.00 30.07 -18.42
N LEU A 205 -13.32 30.14 -18.42
CA LEU A 205 -14.14 29.45 -19.40
C LEU A 205 -13.87 29.93 -20.84
N GLU A 206 -13.55 31.22 -21.02
CA GLU A 206 -13.16 31.75 -22.33
C GLU A 206 -11.76 31.27 -22.76
N ARG A 207 -10.76 31.36 -21.88
CA ARG A 207 -9.34 31.21 -22.25
C ARG A 207 -8.80 29.81 -22.10
N ASP A 208 -9.32 29.01 -21.18
CA ASP A 208 -8.83 27.68 -20.87
C ASP A 208 -9.74 26.63 -21.51
N LYS A 209 -9.33 26.16 -22.68
CA LYS A 209 -10.05 25.14 -23.45
C LYS A 209 -10.31 23.88 -22.60
N VAL A 210 -9.30 23.40 -21.88
CA VAL A 210 -9.41 22.20 -21.04
C VAL A 210 -10.41 22.41 -19.90
N PHE A 211 -10.36 23.58 -19.26
CA PHE A 211 -11.33 23.91 -18.22
C PHE A 211 -12.76 23.97 -18.77
N ARG A 212 -12.97 24.62 -19.92
CA ARG A 212 -14.29 24.71 -20.57
C ARG A 212 -14.85 23.33 -20.93
N GLU A 213 -14.00 22.45 -21.43
CA GLU A 213 -14.36 21.07 -21.78
C GLU A 213 -14.76 20.26 -20.54
N LEU A 214 -13.97 20.32 -19.46
CA LEU A 214 -14.30 19.71 -18.16
C LEU A 214 -15.59 20.29 -17.57
N TRP A 215 -15.76 21.61 -17.61
CA TRP A 215 -16.95 22.32 -17.12
C TRP A 215 -18.23 21.84 -17.82
N ASN A 216 -18.15 21.58 -19.12
CA ASN A 216 -19.29 21.14 -19.93
C ASN A 216 -19.61 19.64 -19.81
N GLY A 217 -18.84 18.86 -19.04
CA GLY A 217 -19.13 17.45 -18.82
C GLY A 217 -18.22 16.47 -19.56
N GLU A 218 -17.15 16.91 -20.22
CA GLU A 218 -16.25 15.98 -20.90
C GLU A 218 -15.50 15.10 -19.90
N ARG A 219 -15.72 13.78 -20.01
CA ARG A 219 -15.09 12.77 -19.14
C ARG A 219 -13.81 12.24 -19.79
N ARG A 220 -12.67 12.64 -19.24
CA ARG A 220 -11.34 12.38 -19.83
C ARG A 220 -10.61 11.24 -19.16
N HIS A 221 -10.95 10.97 -17.90
CA HIS A 221 -10.18 10.08 -17.04
C HIS A 221 -10.89 8.74 -16.77
N GLY A 222 -11.99 8.48 -17.46
CA GLY A 222 -12.73 7.21 -17.43
C GLY A 222 -13.41 6.87 -16.10
N ASN A 223 -13.20 7.68 -15.05
CA ASN A 223 -13.87 7.55 -13.76
C ASN A 223 -14.21 8.91 -13.17
N GLU A 224 -15.37 8.98 -12.52
CA GLU A 224 -15.97 10.24 -12.07
C GLU A 224 -15.18 10.94 -10.97
N SER A 225 -14.46 10.20 -10.12
CA SER A 225 -13.65 10.83 -9.07
C SER A 225 -12.41 11.54 -9.66
N ALA A 226 -11.82 10.98 -10.72
CA ALA A 226 -10.72 11.60 -11.44
C ALA A 226 -11.17 12.81 -12.27
N ASP A 227 -12.38 12.77 -12.84
CA ASP A 227 -12.96 13.93 -13.53
C ASP A 227 -13.38 15.03 -12.52
N ASP A 228 -13.86 14.67 -11.33
CA ASP A 228 -14.15 15.62 -10.23
C ASP A 228 -12.93 16.41 -9.82
N ILE A 229 -11.82 15.73 -9.53
CA ILE A 229 -10.58 16.40 -9.11
C ILE A 229 -9.97 17.24 -10.24
N ALA A 230 -10.10 16.80 -11.50
CA ALA A 230 -9.64 17.56 -12.65
C ALA A 230 -10.38 18.90 -12.79
N LEU A 231 -11.71 18.89 -12.64
CA LEU A 231 -12.50 20.12 -12.65
C LEU A 231 -12.22 20.99 -11.43
N MET A 232 -12.15 20.41 -10.23
CA MET A 232 -11.84 21.13 -8.98
C MET A 232 -10.46 21.81 -9.04
N ASN A 233 -9.46 21.19 -9.65
CA ASN A 233 -8.14 21.80 -9.84
C ASN A 233 -8.18 23.03 -10.76
N LYS A 234 -8.98 22.98 -11.83
CA LYS A 234 -9.18 24.14 -12.71
C LYS A 234 -9.95 25.25 -12.00
N LEU A 235 -10.96 24.90 -11.21
CA LEU A 235 -11.70 25.85 -10.38
C LEU A 235 -10.81 26.47 -9.31
N ALA A 236 -9.92 25.71 -8.68
CA ALA A 236 -8.98 26.27 -7.72
C ALA A 236 -8.10 27.37 -8.34
N TYR A 237 -7.67 27.19 -9.58
CA TYR A 237 -6.93 28.22 -10.31
C TYR A 237 -7.82 29.41 -10.70
N TRP A 238 -8.95 29.16 -11.37
CA TRP A 238 -9.82 30.20 -11.94
C TRP A 238 -10.76 30.87 -10.93
N CYS A 239 -10.90 30.34 -9.72
CA CYS A 239 -11.63 30.96 -8.60
C CYS A 239 -10.67 31.51 -7.54
N ASN A 240 -9.39 31.74 -7.89
CA ASN A 240 -8.38 32.31 -7.01
C ASN A 240 -8.24 31.59 -5.66
N ALA A 241 -8.36 30.26 -5.68
CA ALA A 241 -8.30 29.38 -4.53
C ALA A 241 -9.33 29.69 -3.41
N ASP A 242 -10.40 30.45 -3.68
CA ASP A 242 -11.49 30.70 -2.74
C ASP A 242 -12.36 29.42 -2.61
N PRO A 243 -12.38 28.76 -1.43
CA PRO A 243 -13.10 27.49 -1.26
C PRO A 243 -14.59 27.61 -1.54
N ASP A 244 -15.24 28.69 -1.11
CA ASP A 244 -16.67 28.86 -1.30
C ASP A 244 -17.00 29.15 -2.77
N ALA A 245 -16.15 29.91 -3.47
CA ALA A 245 -16.30 30.15 -4.90
C ALA A 245 -16.10 28.86 -5.72
N ILE A 246 -15.11 28.03 -5.35
CA ILE A 246 -14.85 26.73 -5.97
C ILE A 246 -16.07 25.83 -5.82
N ILE A 247 -16.59 25.69 -4.60
CA ILE A 247 -17.74 24.82 -4.30
C ILE A 247 -18.99 25.32 -5.03
N ARG A 248 -19.27 26.63 -4.99
CA ARG A 248 -20.40 27.22 -5.73
C ARG A 248 -20.28 26.96 -7.23
N ALA A 249 -19.11 27.19 -7.82
CA ALA A 249 -18.87 26.98 -9.24
C ALA A 249 -18.98 25.48 -9.63
N PHE A 250 -18.44 24.58 -8.82
CA PHE A 250 -18.57 23.14 -9.05
C PHE A 250 -20.04 22.70 -9.05
N LEU A 251 -20.80 23.08 -8.02
CA LEU A 251 -22.21 22.69 -7.87
C LEU A 251 -23.13 23.28 -8.95
N SER A 252 -22.74 24.42 -9.54
CA SER A 252 -23.47 25.07 -10.64
C SER A 252 -23.00 24.66 -12.04
N SER A 253 -21.98 23.81 -12.14
CA SER A 253 -21.43 23.39 -13.43
C SER A 253 -22.36 22.44 -14.20
N PRO A 254 -22.38 22.49 -15.55
CA PRO A 254 -23.03 21.48 -16.39
C PRO A 254 -22.52 20.06 -16.10
N TYR A 255 -21.22 19.93 -15.78
CA TYR A 255 -20.63 18.67 -15.33
C TYR A 255 -21.34 18.10 -14.09
N HIS A 256 -21.58 18.91 -13.05
CA HIS A 256 -22.30 18.46 -11.86
C HIS A 256 -23.76 18.08 -12.15
N ALA A 257 -24.42 18.81 -13.06
CA ALA A 257 -25.79 18.51 -13.47
C ALA A 257 -25.94 17.12 -14.12
N GLN A 258 -24.88 16.59 -14.73
CA GLN A 258 -24.86 15.26 -15.37
C GLN A 258 -24.63 14.10 -14.40
N LYS A 259 -24.32 14.38 -13.12
CA LYS A 259 -24.07 13.34 -12.12
C LYS A 259 -25.33 12.54 -11.83
N ASP A 260 -25.14 11.24 -11.62
CA ASP A 260 -26.22 10.39 -11.11
C ASP A 260 -26.53 10.70 -9.63
N GLU A 261 -27.57 10.05 -9.10
CA GLU A 261 -28.00 10.27 -7.72
C GLU A 261 -26.94 9.87 -6.68
N ALA A 262 -26.20 8.78 -6.92
CA ALA A 262 -25.18 8.30 -5.99
C ALA A 262 -24.02 9.29 -5.86
N HIS A 263 -23.58 9.87 -6.99
CA HIS A 263 -22.50 10.84 -7.02
C HIS A 263 -22.91 12.22 -6.50
N ARG A 264 -24.17 12.63 -6.70
CA ARG A 264 -24.70 13.84 -6.04
C ARG A 264 -24.72 13.72 -4.52
N ARG A 265 -25.08 12.55 -3.98
CA ARG A 265 -25.01 12.29 -2.53
C ARG A 265 -23.56 12.36 -2.00
N LYS A 266 -22.57 11.94 -2.80
CA LYS A 266 -21.15 12.04 -2.44
C LYS A 266 -20.72 13.50 -2.24
N CYS A 267 -21.21 14.42 -3.07
CA CYS A 267 -20.99 15.87 -2.95
C CYS A 267 -21.59 16.52 -1.69
N GLN A 268 -22.47 15.84 -0.97
CA GLN A 268 -23.06 16.35 0.27
C GLN A 268 -22.25 15.95 1.52
N ARG A 269 -21.20 15.13 1.35
CA ARG A 269 -20.33 14.72 2.46
C ARG A 269 -19.35 15.83 2.79
N SER A 270 -19.15 16.09 4.08
CA SER A 270 -18.23 17.13 4.57
C SER A 270 -16.75 16.84 4.30
N ASP A 271 -16.41 15.63 3.84
CA ASP A 271 -15.04 15.20 3.51
C ASP A 271 -14.79 15.11 2.00
N TYR A 272 -15.72 15.58 1.16
CA TYR A 272 -15.64 15.41 -0.29
C TYR A 272 -15.43 16.70 -1.08
N LEU A 273 -16.17 17.76 -0.78
CA LEU A 273 -15.99 19.12 -1.33
C LEU A 273 -15.36 20.02 -0.26
#